data_AF-A0A7L2CFA0-F1
#
_entry.id   AF-A0A7L2CFA0-F1
#
_cell.length_a   1.000
_cell.length_b   1.000
_cell.length_c   1.000
_cell.angle_alpha   90.00
_cell.angle_beta   90.00
_cell.angle_gamma   90.00
#
_symmetry.space_group_name_H-M   'P 1'
#
loop_
_entity.id
_entity.type
_entity.pdbx_description
1 polymer ?
#
loop_
_entity_poly.entity_id
_entity_poly.type
_entity_poly.pdbx_seq_one_letter_code
_entity_poly.pdbx_strand_id
1 'polypeptide(L)'
;MEVEYELPNATAFWFSPASPFDNFSLEAPTNTSQNATGQHFDLTSNAILTFIYFVVCIVGLCGNTLVIYVILRYAKMKTITNIYILNLAIADELFMLGLPFLAMQVALVHWPFGKALCRIVMTVDGINQFTSIFCLTVMSVDRYLAVVHPIKSAKWRRPRTAKMINVAVWGVSLLVIMPIMIYAGVQHNHGRSSCTIIWPGESGAWYTGFIIYAFILGFLVPLTIICLCYLFIIIKVKSSGIRVGSSKRKKSEKKVTRMVSIVVAVFIFCWLPFYIFNVSSVSVMIVPTPVLKGMFDFVVVLSYANSCANPILYAFLSDNFKKSFQNVLCLVKVSGMDEADRSDSKQDKSRLNETTETQRTLLNGDLQTSI
;
A
#
# COMPACT_ATOMS: atom_id res chain seq x y z
N MET A 1 52.92 -8.14 23.21
CA MET A 1 52.14 -8.88 22.19
C MET A 1 50.71 -8.42 22.40
N GLU A 2 50.39 -7.28 21.80
CA GLU A 2 49.04 -6.70 21.84
C GLU A 2 48.13 -7.57 20.98
N VAL A 3 47.04 -8.04 21.57
CA VAL A 3 45.98 -8.77 20.87
C VAL A 3 44.95 -7.72 20.47
N GLU A 4 44.96 -7.37 19.18
CA GLU A 4 43.96 -6.54 18.53
C GLU A 4 42.62 -7.31 18.54
N TYR A 5 41.64 -6.82 19.29
CA TYR A 5 40.27 -7.30 19.23
C TYR A 5 39.57 -6.66 18.03
N GLU A 6 39.47 -7.38 16.91
CA GLU A 6 38.60 -7.00 15.81
C GLU A 6 37.12 -7.10 16.25
N LEU A 7 36.49 -5.95 16.52
CA LEU A 7 35.04 -5.87 16.72
C LEU A 7 34.32 -6.25 15.42
N PRO A 8 33.29 -7.11 15.45
CA PRO A 8 32.46 -7.35 14.27
C PRO A 8 31.74 -6.07 13.86
N ASN A 9 31.86 -5.68 12.59
CA ASN A 9 31.24 -4.49 12.02
C ASN A 9 29.72 -4.41 12.31
N ALA A 10 29.34 -3.46 13.18
CA ALA A 10 27.98 -3.14 13.61
C ALA A 10 27.04 -2.60 12.49
N THR A 11 27.45 -2.72 11.22
CA THR A 11 26.79 -2.10 10.06
C THR A 11 25.97 -3.08 9.22
N ALA A 12 25.97 -4.38 9.54
CA ALA A 12 25.23 -5.41 8.78
C ALA A 12 23.75 -5.57 9.20
N PHE A 13 23.25 -4.71 10.09
CA PHE A 13 22.18 -5.11 11.02
C PHE A 13 20.73 -4.72 10.67
N TRP A 14 20.45 -3.86 9.68
CA TRP A 14 19.14 -3.17 9.68
C TRP A 14 18.24 -3.36 8.45
N PHE A 15 18.71 -4.07 7.42
CA PHE A 15 17.84 -4.48 6.30
C PHE A 15 17.79 -6.00 6.17
N SER A 16 17.16 -6.62 7.16
CA SER A 16 16.64 -7.97 7.04
C SER A 16 15.28 -8.06 7.73
N PRO A 17 14.36 -8.90 7.24
CA PRO A 17 13.29 -9.47 8.06
C PRO A 17 13.82 -10.28 9.27
N ALA A 18 15.13 -10.51 9.36
CA ALA A 18 15.83 -10.91 10.58
C ALA A 18 16.28 -9.68 11.37
N SER A 19 16.12 -9.75 12.69
CA SER A 19 16.32 -8.59 13.54
C SER A 19 17.79 -8.17 13.59
N PRO A 20 18.09 -6.87 13.82
CA PRO A 20 19.41 -6.36 14.20
C PRO A 20 20.03 -7.05 15.44
N PHE A 21 19.27 -7.93 16.07
CA PHE A 21 19.52 -8.53 17.38
C PHE A 21 19.70 -10.05 17.27
N ASP A 22 19.64 -10.64 16.07
CA ASP A 22 19.80 -12.09 15.89
C ASP A 22 21.22 -12.58 16.24
N ASN A 23 22.21 -11.67 16.35
CA ASN A 23 23.57 -11.96 16.85
C ASN A 23 23.75 -11.70 18.36
N PHE A 24 22.74 -11.18 19.08
CA PHE A 24 22.83 -10.94 20.53
C PHE A 24 22.94 -12.25 21.33
N SER A 25 22.71 -13.41 20.71
CA SER A 25 22.78 -14.72 21.38
C SER A 25 24.21 -15.16 21.77
N LEU A 26 25.28 -14.42 21.41
CA LEU A 26 26.64 -14.99 21.39
C LEU A 26 27.74 -14.25 22.17
N GLU A 27 27.42 -13.21 22.95
CA GLU A 27 28.38 -12.65 23.91
C GLU A 27 27.77 -12.50 25.30
N ALA A 28 27.37 -13.62 25.91
CA ALA A 28 27.16 -13.69 27.35
C ALA A 28 28.19 -14.65 27.96
N PRO A 29 29.07 -14.20 28.87
CA PRO A 29 29.93 -15.11 29.61
C PRO A 29 29.05 -16.08 30.40
N THR A 30 29.39 -17.38 30.29
CA THR A 30 28.70 -18.51 30.92
C THR A 30 28.41 -18.27 32.39
N ASN A 31 27.16 -17.89 32.71
CA ASN A 31 26.55 -18.01 34.04
C ASN A 31 25.11 -18.53 33.88
N THR A 32 24.86 -19.71 34.42
CA THR A 32 23.84 -20.68 34.00
C THR A 32 22.40 -20.40 34.45
N SER A 33 22.01 -19.13 34.68
CA SER A 33 20.67 -18.77 35.17
C SER A 33 19.91 -17.75 34.31
N GLN A 34 20.55 -17.12 33.31
CA GLN A 34 19.90 -16.15 32.40
C GLN A 34 19.39 -16.75 31.07
N ASN A 35 19.70 -18.02 30.77
CA ASN A 35 19.39 -18.63 29.47
C ASN A 35 17.91 -19.03 29.28
N ALA A 36 17.19 -19.39 30.35
CA ALA A 36 15.82 -19.91 30.23
C ALA A 36 14.78 -18.80 30.00
N THR A 37 14.95 -17.64 30.63
CA THR A 37 14.05 -16.48 30.50
C THR A 37 14.23 -15.76 29.16
N GLY A 38 15.46 -15.64 28.65
CA GLY A 38 15.74 -15.06 27.33
C GLY A 38 15.16 -15.88 26.17
N GLN A 39 15.38 -17.20 26.16
CA GLN A 39 14.84 -18.09 25.12
C GLN A 39 13.30 -18.13 25.10
N HIS A 40 12.67 -18.10 26.28
CA HIS A 40 11.21 -18.11 26.38
C HIS A 40 10.59 -16.78 25.90
N PHE A 41 11.24 -15.66 26.19
CA PHE A 41 10.84 -14.33 25.70
C PHE A 41 10.93 -14.25 24.17
N ASP A 42 12.04 -14.71 23.58
CA ASP A 42 12.25 -14.68 22.13
C ASP A 42 11.24 -15.57 21.37
N LEU A 43 10.95 -16.77 21.88
CA LEU A 43 9.96 -17.66 21.26
C LEU A 43 8.55 -17.04 21.28
N THR A 44 8.15 -16.46 22.41
CA THR A 44 6.85 -15.80 22.57
C THR A 44 6.74 -14.58 21.64
N SER A 45 7.79 -13.75 21.59
CA SER A 45 7.84 -12.58 20.71
C SER A 45 7.78 -12.95 19.24
N ASN A 46 8.51 -13.98 18.81
CA ASN A 46 8.48 -14.45 17.42
C ASN A 46 7.11 -15.03 17.04
N ALA A 47 6.45 -15.76 17.94
CA ALA A 47 5.10 -16.28 17.72
C ALA A 47 4.07 -15.15 17.57
N ILE A 48 4.14 -14.13 18.43
CA ILE A 48 3.26 -12.94 18.35
C ILE A 48 3.51 -12.19 17.04
N LEU A 49 4.77 -11.94 16.68
CA LEU A 49 5.13 -11.23 15.45
C LEU A 49 4.67 -11.98 14.20
N THR A 50 4.88 -13.30 14.17
CA THR A 50 4.41 -14.19 13.10
C THR A 50 2.89 -14.11 12.94
N PHE A 51 2.15 -14.18 14.05
CA PHE A 51 0.69 -14.05 14.04
C PHE A 51 0.26 -12.69 13.47
N ILE A 52 0.91 -11.60 13.89
CA ILE A 52 0.61 -10.26 13.38
C ILE A 52 0.86 -10.16 11.88
N TYR A 53 1.97 -10.69 11.37
CA TYR A 53 2.24 -10.70 9.92
C TYR A 53 1.18 -11.46 9.13
N PHE A 54 0.70 -12.60 9.62
CA PHE A 54 -0.41 -13.30 8.97
C PHE A 54 -1.72 -12.51 9.00
N VAL A 55 -2.05 -11.85 10.11
CA VAL A 55 -3.24 -10.99 10.20
C VAL A 55 -3.15 -9.82 9.21
N VAL A 56 -2.00 -9.13 9.19
CA VAL A 56 -1.75 -8.02 8.24
C VAL A 56 -1.86 -8.50 6.80
N CYS A 57 -1.27 -9.66 6.49
CA CYS A 57 -1.36 -10.28 5.17
C CYS A 57 -2.81 -10.55 4.76
N ILE A 58 -3.60 -11.20 5.60
CA ILE A 58 -5.00 -11.53 5.30
C ILE A 58 -5.84 -10.27 5.10
N VAL A 59 -5.70 -9.28 6.00
CA VAL A 59 -6.42 -8.01 5.88
C VAL A 59 -6.02 -7.28 4.60
N GLY A 60 -4.72 -7.25 4.29
CA GLY A 60 -4.17 -6.63 3.10
C GLY A 60 -4.68 -7.27 1.80
N LEU A 61 -4.57 -8.59 1.66
CA LEU A 61 -5.03 -9.34 0.49
C LEU A 61 -6.54 -9.19 0.30
N CYS A 62 -7.34 -9.41 1.35
CA CYS A 62 -8.79 -9.29 1.26
C CYS A 62 -9.21 -7.86 0.88
N GLY A 63 -8.59 -6.84 1.49
CA GLY A 63 -8.90 -5.44 1.22
C GLY A 63 -8.52 -5.01 -0.19
N ASN A 64 -7.30 -5.32 -0.64
CA ASN A 64 -6.80 -4.91 -1.94
C ASN A 64 -7.44 -5.69 -3.09
N THR A 65 -7.65 -7.01 -2.94
CA THR A 65 -8.47 -7.80 -3.87
C THR A 65 -9.88 -7.22 -4.03
N LEU A 66 -10.53 -6.82 -2.93
CA LEU A 66 -11.84 -6.18 -2.99
C LEU A 66 -11.80 -4.85 -3.77
N VAL A 67 -10.78 -4.02 -3.55
CA VAL A 67 -10.60 -2.76 -4.29
C VAL A 67 -10.46 -3.04 -5.79
N ILE A 68 -9.62 -4.02 -6.17
CA ILE A 68 -9.43 -4.45 -7.55
C ILE A 68 -10.77 -4.92 -8.14
N TYR A 69 -11.47 -5.82 -7.44
CA TYR A 69 -12.77 -6.35 -7.87
C TYR A 69 -13.80 -5.25 -8.10
N VAL A 70 -13.96 -4.31 -7.14
CA VAL A 70 -14.92 -3.22 -7.22
C VAL A 70 -14.63 -2.31 -8.42
N ILE A 71 -13.35 -1.96 -8.65
CA ILE A 71 -12.97 -1.12 -9.78
C ILE A 71 -13.25 -1.83 -11.11
N LEU A 72 -12.88 -3.11 -11.23
CA LEU A 72 -13.09 -3.86 -12.48
C LEU A 72 -14.57 -4.11 -12.77
N ARG A 73 -15.38 -4.37 -11.74
CA ARG A 73 -16.80 -4.72 -11.86
C ARG A 73 -17.73 -3.51 -12.02
N TYR A 74 -17.52 -2.45 -11.23
CA TYR A 74 -18.50 -1.36 -11.08
C TYR A 74 -18.02 -0.02 -11.64
N ALA A 75 -16.74 0.14 -11.98
CA ALA A 75 -16.28 1.39 -12.58
C ALA A 75 -16.69 1.48 -14.06
N LYS A 76 -17.95 1.87 -14.33
CA LYS A 76 -18.38 2.42 -15.63
C LYS A 76 -17.64 3.73 -16.00
N MET A 77 -16.69 4.19 -15.19
CA MET A 77 -15.99 5.46 -15.35
C MET A 77 -14.47 5.24 -15.28
N LYS A 78 -13.79 5.33 -16.44
CA LYS A 78 -12.32 5.38 -16.57
C LYS A 78 -11.77 6.70 -16.03
N THR A 79 -12.04 7.02 -14.76
CA THR A 79 -11.47 8.20 -14.12
C THR A 79 -10.01 7.93 -13.79
N ILE A 80 -9.18 8.96 -13.93
CA ILE A 80 -7.75 8.89 -13.65
C ILE A 80 -7.47 8.44 -12.21
N THR A 81 -8.30 8.88 -11.26
CA THR A 81 -8.21 8.48 -9.87
C THR A 81 -8.40 6.96 -9.71
N ASN A 82 -9.33 6.35 -10.44
CA ASN A 82 -9.52 4.89 -10.41
C ASN A 82 -8.32 4.14 -11.00
N ILE A 83 -7.63 4.71 -12.01
CA ILE A 83 -6.40 4.11 -12.57
C ILE A 83 -5.30 4.11 -11.51
N TYR A 84 -5.08 5.21 -10.79
CA TYR A 84 -4.05 5.26 -9.74
C TYR A 84 -4.39 4.34 -8.56
N ILE A 85 -5.64 4.31 -8.12
CA ILE A 85 -6.09 3.41 -7.05
C ILE A 85 -5.90 1.94 -7.45
N LEU A 86 -6.23 1.56 -8.69
CA LEU A 86 -6.06 0.19 -9.16
C LEU A 86 -4.58 -0.22 -9.17
N ASN A 87 -3.69 0.64 -9.65
CA ASN A 87 -2.26 0.33 -9.68
C ASN A 87 -1.67 0.22 -8.27
N LEU A 88 -2.10 1.09 -7.35
CA LEU A 88 -1.69 0.99 -5.94
C LEU A 88 -2.18 -0.31 -5.31
N ALA A 89 -3.43 -0.70 -5.54
CA ALA A 89 -3.97 -1.97 -5.03
C ALA A 89 -3.24 -3.20 -5.61
N ILE A 90 -2.82 -3.16 -6.88
CA ILE A 90 -2.01 -4.24 -7.47
C ILE A 90 -0.61 -4.31 -6.81
N ALA A 91 0.02 -3.16 -6.57
CA ALA A 91 1.32 -3.11 -5.88
C ALA A 91 1.20 -3.63 -4.43
N ASP A 92 0.18 -3.20 -3.70
CA ASP A 92 -0.12 -3.65 -2.34
C ASP A 92 -0.43 -5.16 -2.27
N GLU A 93 -1.12 -5.71 -3.29
CA GLU A 93 -1.40 -7.15 -3.35
C GLU A 93 -0.11 -7.96 -3.53
N LEU A 94 0.75 -7.55 -4.47
CA LEU A 94 2.05 -8.21 -4.70
C LEU A 94 2.92 -8.17 -3.44
N PHE A 95 2.92 -7.03 -2.76
CA PHE A 95 3.59 -6.85 -1.48
C PHE A 95 3.11 -7.82 -0.40
N MET A 96 1.79 -7.94 -0.24
CA MET A 96 1.18 -8.82 0.75
C MET A 96 1.46 -10.31 0.47
N LEU A 97 1.64 -10.71 -0.79
CA LEU A 97 2.04 -12.09 -1.14
C LEU A 97 3.45 -12.46 -0.65
N GLY A 98 4.34 -11.48 -0.44
CA GLY A 98 5.68 -11.70 0.11
C GLY A 98 5.69 -11.91 1.63
N LEU A 99 4.72 -11.30 2.34
CA LEU A 99 4.68 -11.25 3.80
C LEU A 99 4.61 -12.62 4.51
N PRO A 100 3.89 -13.65 4.00
CA PRO A 100 3.93 -15.00 4.57
C PRO A 100 5.32 -15.62 4.63
N PHE A 101 6.17 -15.37 3.63
CA PHE A 101 7.55 -15.91 3.63
C PHE A 101 8.40 -15.26 4.72
N LEU A 102 8.18 -13.98 4.97
CA LEU A 102 8.82 -13.25 6.08
C LEU A 102 8.31 -13.73 7.43
N ALA A 103 7.00 -13.98 7.56
CA ALA A 103 6.42 -14.60 8.75
C ALA A 103 7.02 -15.98 9.03
N MET A 104 7.22 -16.80 8.00
CA MET A 104 7.88 -18.09 8.14
C MET A 104 9.34 -17.98 8.54
N GLN A 105 10.08 -16.96 8.05
CA GLN A 105 11.44 -16.70 8.52
C GLN A 105 11.47 -16.41 10.02
N VAL A 106 10.57 -15.57 10.51
CA VAL A 106 10.45 -15.24 11.94
C VAL A 106 10.07 -16.48 12.76
N ALA A 107 9.10 -17.26 12.28
CA ALA A 107 8.62 -18.46 12.97
C ALA A 107 9.68 -19.55 13.06
N LEU A 108 10.45 -19.77 11.99
CA LEU A 108 11.46 -20.82 11.90
C LEU A 108 12.82 -20.36 12.41
N VAL A 109 13.04 -19.05 12.57
CA VAL A 109 14.35 -18.45 12.87
C VAL A 109 15.41 -18.84 11.82
N HIS A 110 14.97 -19.18 10.61
CA HIS A 110 15.81 -19.41 9.44
C HIS A 110 15.01 -19.26 8.15
N TRP A 111 15.69 -19.10 7.01
CA TRP A 111 15.12 -18.97 5.68
C TRP A 111 15.21 -20.29 4.90
N PRO A 112 14.09 -21.03 4.72
CA PRO A 112 14.10 -22.33 4.05
C PRO A 112 13.92 -22.24 2.52
N PHE A 113 13.55 -21.09 1.96
CA PHE A 113 13.02 -21.00 0.58
C PHE A 113 14.08 -20.78 -0.51
N GLY A 114 15.36 -20.76 -0.13
CA GLY A 114 16.47 -20.58 -1.07
C GLY A 114 16.64 -19.14 -1.58
N LYS A 115 17.69 -18.93 -2.38
CA LYS A 115 18.15 -17.60 -2.81
C LYS A 115 17.19 -16.90 -3.78
N ALA A 116 16.56 -17.64 -4.69
CA ALA A 116 15.66 -17.07 -5.69
C ALA A 116 14.44 -16.40 -5.04
N LEU A 117 13.77 -17.10 -4.11
CA LEU A 117 12.60 -16.54 -3.45
C LEU A 117 12.97 -15.37 -2.53
N CYS A 118 14.13 -15.42 -1.87
CA CYS A 118 14.62 -14.29 -1.07
C CYS A 118 14.76 -13.02 -1.93
N ARG A 119 15.39 -13.14 -3.10
CA ARG A 119 15.51 -12.01 -4.04
C ARG A 119 14.15 -11.50 -4.50
N ILE A 120 13.21 -12.38 -4.83
CA ILE A 120 11.86 -11.99 -5.25
C ILE A 120 11.15 -11.24 -4.12
N VAL A 121 11.13 -11.78 -2.90
CA VAL A 121 10.45 -11.17 -1.76
C VAL A 121 11.05 -9.81 -1.42
N MET A 122 12.37 -9.69 -1.33
CA MET A 122 13.04 -8.40 -1.04
C MET A 122 12.83 -7.37 -2.18
N THR A 123 12.78 -7.83 -3.44
CA THR A 123 12.50 -6.97 -4.60
C THR A 123 11.07 -6.45 -4.56
N VAL A 124 10.10 -7.33 -4.26
CA VAL A 124 8.68 -6.98 -4.18
C VAL A 124 8.41 -6.08 -2.97
N ASP A 125 9.12 -6.28 -1.86
CA ASP A 125 9.10 -5.41 -0.70
C ASP A 125 9.57 -3.99 -1.05
N GLY A 126 10.78 -3.89 -1.61
CA GLY A 126 11.35 -2.60 -2.03
C GLY A 126 10.53 -1.91 -3.11
N ILE A 127 10.05 -2.62 -4.13
CA ILE A 127 9.29 -1.98 -5.23
C ILE A 127 7.98 -1.38 -4.71
N ASN A 128 7.31 -2.04 -3.77
CA ASN A 128 6.07 -1.53 -3.19
C ASN A 128 6.30 -0.25 -2.39
N GLN A 129 7.36 -0.22 -1.56
CA GLN A 129 7.74 0.95 -0.78
C GLN A 129 7.85 2.22 -1.64
N PHE A 130 8.63 2.15 -2.73
CA PHE A 130 8.84 3.32 -3.60
C PHE A 130 7.64 3.60 -4.51
N THR A 131 7.01 2.56 -5.08
CA THR A 131 5.87 2.73 -5.98
C THR A 131 4.69 3.36 -5.25
N SER A 132 4.41 2.94 -4.01
CA SER A 132 3.33 3.48 -3.20
C SER A 132 3.48 4.98 -2.97
N ILE A 133 4.65 5.44 -2.50
CA ILE A 133 4.87 6.86 -2.22
C ILE A 133 4.94 7.71 -3.50
N PHE A 134 5.51 7.20 -4.59
CA PHE A 134 5.50 7.88 -5.87
C PHE A 134 4.09 7.99 -6.45
N CYS A 135 3.26 6.96 -6.30
CA CYS A 135 1.85 7.01 -6.67
C CYS A 135 1.11 8.08 -5.86
N LEU A 136 1.32 8.16 -4.54
CA LEU A 136 0.72 9.20 -3.70
C LEU A 136 1.17 10.60 -4.12
N THR A 137 2.46 10.77 -4.44
CA THR A 137 3.01 12.04 -4.93
C THR A 137 2.35 12.46 -6.23
N VAL A 138 2.24 11.56 -7.20
CA VAL A 138 1.55 11.80 -8.47
C VAL A 138 0.07 12.13 -8.25
N MET A 139 -0.60 11.43 -7.33
CA MET A 139 -1.99 11.73 -6.96
C MET A 139 -2.12 13.13 -6.36
N SER A 140 -1.22 13.55 -5.48
CA SER A 140 -1.20 14.91 -4.92
C SER A 140 -0.92 15.98 -5.97
N VAL A 141 0.00 15.73 -6.90
CA VAL A 141 0.29 16.64 -8.03
C VAL A 141 -0.92 16.76 -8.97
N ASP A 142 -1.58 15.64 -9.31
CA ASP A 142 -2.82 15.66 -10.11
C ASP A 142 -3.90 16.51 -9.44
N ARG A 143 -4.05 16.40 -8.11
CA ARG A 143 -4.99 17.25 -7.36
C ARG A 143 -4.60 18.71 -7.36
N TYR A 144 -3.31 19.01 -7.16
CA TYR A 144 -2.79 20.37 -7.25
C TYR A 144 -3.11 20.99 -8.62
N LEU A 145 -2.80 20.29 -9.71
CA LEU A 145 -3.08 20.76 -11.07
C LEU A 145 -4.57 20.98 -11.30
N ALA A 146 -5.42 20.06 -10.84
CA ALA A 146 -6.88 20.18 -11.01
C ALA A 146 -7.47 21.42 -10.30
N VAL A 147 -6.96 21.76 -9.11
CA VAL A 147 -7.50 22.87 -8.29
C VAL A 147 -6.85 24.20 -8.62
N VAL A 148 -5.52 24.24 -8.76
CA VAL A 148 -4.77 25.48 -8.95
C VAL A 148 -4.73 25.93 -10.41
N HIS A 149 -4.69 24.98 -11.35
CA HIS A 149 -4.57 25.24 -12.80
C HIS A 149 -5.63 24.49 -13.63
N PRO A 150 -6.93 24.76 -13.46
CA PRO A 150 -8.02 23.96 -14.05
C PRO A 150 -8.03 23.93 -15.59
N ILE A 151 -7.56 24.98 -16.26
CA ILE A 151 -7.52 25.04 -17.74
C ILE A 151 -6.35 24.24 -18.30
N LYS A 152 -5.13 24.43 -17.75
CA LYS A 152 -3.93 23.69 -18.19
C LYS A 152 -4.01 22.19 -17.84
N SER A 153 -4.63 21.86 -16.71
CA SER A 153 -4.76 20.47 -16.25
C SER A 153 -5.66 19.61 -17.15
N ALA A 154 -6.59 20.20 -17.91
CA ALA A 154 -7.45 19.45 -18.84
C ALA A 154 -6.65 18.67 -19.91
N LYS A 155 -5.50 19.19 -20.35
CA LYS A 155 -4.62 18.51 -21.32
C LYS A 155 -3.82 17.36 -20.67
N TRP A 156 -3.41 17.55 -19.42
CA TRP A 156 -2.58 16.58 -18.67
C TRP A 156 -3.39 15.45 -18.04
N ARG A 157 -4.65 15.73 -17.69
CA ARG A 157 -5.59 14.77 -17.08
C ARG A 157 -6.28 13.90 -18.14
N ARG A 158 -5.51 13.33 -19.06
CA ARG A 158 -5.99 12.33 -20.02
C ARG A 158 -5.65 10.91 -19.52
N PRO A 159 -6.51 9.91 -19.73
CA PRO A 159 -6.22 8.53 -19.33
C PRO A 159 -4.92 7.96 -19.91
N ARG A 160 -4.55 8.35 -21.15
CA ARG A 160 -3.28 7.95 -21.78
C ARG A 160 -2.08 8.49 -20.99
N THR A 161 -2.12 9.77 -20.61
CA THR A 161 -1.07 10.40 -19.80
C THR A 161 -0.96 9.75 -18.42
N ALA A 162 -2.09 9.47 -17.76
CA ALA A 162 -2.10 8.77 -16.47
C ALA A 162 -1.47 7.38 -16.54
N LYS A 163 -1.73 6.62 -17.63
CA LYS A 163 -1.06 5.34 -17.87
C LYS A 163 0.45 5.48 -18.06
N MET A 164 0.88 6.44 -18.89
CA MET A 164 2.32 6.70 -19.10
C MET A 164 3.02 7.11 -17.81
N ILE A 165 2.42 7.97 -17.00
CA ILE A 165 2.96 8.37 -15.70
C ILE A 165 3.07 7.15 -14.79
N ASN A 166 2.07 6.28 -14.76
CA ASN A 166 2.12 5.09 -13.93
C ASN A 166 3.24 4.13 -14.37
N VAL A 167 3.38 3.85 -15.67
CA VAL A 167 4.50 3.06 -16.21
C VAL A 167 5.85 3.69 -15.83
N ALA A 168 5.96 5.02 -15.92
CA ALA A 168 7.17 5.73 -15.50
C ALA A 168 7.43 5.58 -13.99
N VAL A 169 6.40 5.63 -13.14
CA VAL A 169 6.53 5.38 -11.70
C VAL A 169 7.09 3.99 -11.44
N TRP A 170 6.56 2.95 -12.07
CA TRP A 170 7.10 1.58 -11.93
C TRP A 170 8.56 1.49 -12.39
N GLY A 171 8.89 2.10 -13.53
CA GLY A 171 10.27 2.13 -14.04
C GLY A 171 11.23 2.86 -13.09
N VAL A 172 10.82 4.00 -12.53
CA VAL A 172 11.63 4.74 -11.55
C VAL A 172 11.77 3.94 -10.25
N SER A 173 10.72 3.31 -9.76
CA SER A 173 10.80 2.43 -8.58
C SER A 173 11.79 1.30 -8.79
N LEU A 174 11.72 0.60 -9.93
CA LEU A 174 12.67 -0.46 -10.30
C LEU A 174 14.12 0.04 -10.35
N LEU A 175 14.33 1.25 -10.87
CA LEU A 175 15.67 1.84 -10.90
C LEU A 175 16.19 2.13 -9.48
N VAL A 176 15.35 2.68 -8.60
CA VAL A 176 15.72 3.03 -7.23
C VAL A 176 16.02 1.78 -6.38
N ILE A 177 15.34 0.67 -6.64
CA ILE A 177 15.56 -0.61 -5.92
C ILE A 177 16.63 -1.51 -6.55
N MET A 178 17.33 -1.05 -7.59
CA MET A 178 18.38 -1.84 -8.24
C MET A 178 19.41 -2.43 -7.26
N PRO A 179 19.88 -1.71 -6.23
CA PRO A 179 20.78 -2.31 -5.23
C PRO A 179 20.15 -3.49 -4.49
N ILE A 180 18.87 -3.41 -4.13
CA ILE A 180 18.15 -4.53 -3.47
C ILE A 180 18.09 -5.73 -4.42
N MET A 181 17.76 -5.53 -5.69
CA MET A 181 17.66 -6.63 -6.67
C MET A 181 19.00 -7.36 -6.86
N ILE A 182 20.12 -6.65 -6.78
CA ILE A 182 21.47 -7.19 -6.98
C ILE A 182 21.97 -7.89 -5.70
N TYR A 183 21.82 -7.23 -4.55
CA TYR A 183 22.46 -7.62 -3.30
C TYR A 183 21.56 -8.44 -2.37
N ALA A 184 20.26 -8.59 -2.65
CA ALA A 184 19.41 -9.50 -1.90
C ALA A 184 19.91 -10.96 -2.03
N GLY A 185 19.99 -11.63 -0.90
CA GLY A 185 20.55 -12.97 -0.82
C GLY A 185 20.32 -13.63 0.53
N VAL A 186 20.84 -14.85 0.66
CA VAL A 186 20.73 -15.63 1.89
C VAL A 186 22.08 -15.63 2.59
N GLN A 187 22.13 -14.97 3.74
CA GLN A 187 23.29 -14.97 4.63
C GLN A 187 23.22 -16.18 5.55
N HIS A 188 24.36 -16.82 5.82
CA HIS A 188 24.45 -17.95 6.75
C HIS A 188 25.30 -17.54 7.93
N ASN A 189 24.70 -17.49 9.13
CA ASN A 189 25.38 -17.14 10.38
C ASN A 189 25.14 -18.25 11.40
N HIS A 190 26.20 -18.86 11.93
CA HIS A 190 26.16 -19.87 13.00
C HIS A 190 25.10 -20.98 12.81
N GLY A 191 24.97 -21.51 11.59
CA GLY A 191 24.02 -22.59 11.27
C GLY A 191 22.58 -22.14 10.98
N ARG A 192 22.28 -20.84 11.05
CA ARG A 192 21.01 -20.24 10.62
C ARG A 192 21.17 -19.53 9.28
N SER A 193 20.18 -19.68 8.41
CA SER A 193 20.09 -18.93 7.15
C SER A 193 19.10 -17.78 7.31
N SER A 194 19.40 -16.58 6.82
CA SER A 194 18.45 -15.45 6.83
C SER A 194 18.42 -14.78 5.48
N CYS A 195 17.23 -14.41 4.99
CA CYS A 195 17.10 -13.59 3.79
C CYS A 195 17.41 -12.13 4.14
N THR A 196 18.43 -11.54 3.51
CA THR A 196 18.92 -10.20 3.83
C THR A 196 19.56 -9.54 2.61
N ILE A 197 19.92 -8.25 2.73
CA ILE A 197 20.75 -7.56 1.75
C ILE A 197 22.22 -7.71 2.13
N ILE A 198 23.01 -8.31 1.23
CA ILE A 198 24.44 -8.57 1.43
C ILE A 198 25.22 -7.44 0.74
N TRP A 199 25.50 -6.37 1.49
CA TRP A 199 26.21 -5.20 0.98
C TRP A 199 27.67 -5.52 0.63
N PRO A 200 28.21 -4.94 -0.47
CA PRO A 200 29.61 -5.10 -0.81
C PRO A 200 30.49 -4.30 0.15
N GLY A 201 31.66 -4.84 0.50
CA GLY A 201 32.68 -4.14 1.30
C GLY A 201 32.41 -4.12 2.80
N GLU A 202 33.50 -4.12 3.59
CA GLU A 202 33.44 -4.29 5.04
C GLU A 202 33.13 -2.98 5.80
N SER A 203 33.46 -1.83 5.21
CA SER A 203 33.37 -0.49 5.82
C SER A 203 31.96 0.02 6.15
N GLY A 204 30.89 -0.73 5.83
CA GLY A 204 29.50 -0.32 6.04
C GLY A 204 29.03 0.88 5.22
N ALA A 205 29.91 1.51 4.41
CA ALA A 205 29.59 2.71 3.65
C ALA A 205 28.45 2.52 2.64
N TRP A 206 28.37 1.35 2.00
CA TRP A 206 27.30 1.00 1.07
C TRP A 206 25.94 0.90 1.76
N TYR A 207 25.93 0.30 2.95
CA TYR A 207 24.74 0.20 3.78
C TYR A 207 24.27 1.60 4.23
N THR A 208 25.16 2.43 4.77
CA THR A 208 24.84 3.80 5.18
C THR A 208 24.37 4.65 4.00
N GLY A 209 25.06 4.56 2.86
CA GLY A 209 24.66 5.23 1.62
C GLY A 209 23.26 4.81 1.18
N PHE A 210 22.94 3.51 1.26
CA PHE A 210 21.62 2.99 0.95
C PHE A 210 20.53 3.60 1.83
N ILE A 211 20.73 3.56 3.14
CA ILE A 211 19.78 4.11 4.13
C ILE A 211 19.49 5.59 3.85
N ILE A 212 20.54 6.39 3.64
CA ILE A 212 20.41 7.83 3.43
C ILE A 212 19.68 8.11 2.12
N TYR A 213 20.06 7.46 1.02
CA TYR A 213 19.37 7.71 -0.25
C TYR A 213 17.92 7.22 -0.20
N ALA A 214 17.66 6.05 0.43
CA ALA A 214 16.32 5.48 0.54
C ALA A 214 15.41 6.40 1.37
N PHE A 215 15.94 7.00 2.44
CA PHE A 215 15.24 8.02 3.19
C PHE A 215 14.93 9.27 2.35
N ILE A 216 15.91 9.77 1.61
CA ILE A 216 15.74 10.98 0.79
C ILE A 216 14.70 10.74 -0.32
N LEU A 217 14.85 9.65 -1.08
CA LEU A 217 14.01 9.36 -2.24
C LEU A 217 12.65 8.74 -1.86
N GLY A 218 12.62 7.90 -0.84
CA GLY A 218 11.43 7.16 -0.40
C GLY A 218 10.59 7.91 0.64
N PHE A 219 11.10 9.00 1.22
CA PHE A 219 10.38 9.77 2.23
C PHE A 219 10.49 11.28 2.04
N LEU A 220 11.68 11.86 2.14
CA LEU A 220 11.85 13.31 2.25
C LEU A 220 11.39 14.06 1.00
N VAL A 221 11.90 13.70 -0.18
CA VAL A 221 11.56 14.35 -1.46
C VAL A 221 10.07 14.21 -1.78
N PRO A 222 9.47 13.00 -1.75
CA PRO A 222 8.03 12.85 -1.95
C PRO A 222 7.19 13.65 -0.97
N LEU A 223 7.53 13.61 0.32
CA LEU A 223 6.79 14.32 1.37
C LEU A 223 6.84 15.83 1.16
N THR A 224 8.01 16.39 0.82
CA THR A 224 8.14 17.82 0.50
C THR A 224 7.25 18.20 -0.67
N ILE A 225 7.25 17.43 -1.77
CA ILE A 225 6.40 17.69 -2.93
C ILE A 225 4.92 17.66 -2.54
N ILE A 226 4.51 16.65 -1.78
CA ILE A 226 3.13 16.49 -1.30
C ILE A 226 2.72 17.70 -0.44
N CYS A 227 3.53 18.05 0.56
CA CYS A 227 3.28 19.19 1.44
C CYS A 227 3.14 20.50 0.67
N LEU A 228 4.03 20.77 -0.29
CA LEU A 228 3.95 21.96 -1.14
C LEU A 228 2.68 21.97 -2.02
N CYS A 229 2.32 20.82 -2.60
CA CYS A 229 1.08 20.69 -3.37
C CYS A 229 -0.14 21.06 -2.52
N TYR A 230 -0.22 20.53 -1.29
CA TYR A 230 -1.33 20.82 -0.38
C TYR A 230 -1.34 22.25 0.13
N LEU A 231 -0.17 22.81 0.43
CA LEU A 231 -0.03 24.21 0.82
C LEU A 231 -0.59 25.12 -0.28
N PHE A 232 -0.20 24.92 -1.53
CA PHE A 232 -0.72 25.71 -2.65
C PHE A 232 -2.21 25.48 -2.91
N ILE A 233 -2.71 24.25 -2.73
CA ILE A 233 -4.16 23.98 -2.78
C ILE A 233 -4.88 24.82 -1.73
N ILE A 234 -4.41 24.82 -0.48
CA ILE A 234 -5.03 25.57 0.63
C ILE A 234 -5.00 27.08 0.34
N ILE A 235 -3.85 27.61 -0.07
CA ILE A 235 -3.69 29.02 -0.43
C ILE A 235 -4.67 29.40 -1.54
N LYS A 236 -4.73 28.61 -2.61
CA LYS A 236 -5.63 28.87 -3.74
C LYS A 236 -7.08 28.81 -3.31
N VAL A 237 -7.48 27.82 -2.52
CA VAL A 237 -8.87 27.65 -2.06
C VAL A 237 -9.29 28.80 -1.13
N LYS A 238 -8.40 29.27 -0.25
CA LYS A 238 -8.65 30.43 0.64
C LYS A 238 -8.69 31.75 -0.15
N SER A 239 -7.73 31.96 -1.06
CA SER A 239 -7.66 33.16 -1.91
C SER A 239 -8.81 33.25 -2.92
N SER A 240 -9.31 32.12 -3.41
CA SER A 240 -10.44 32.06 -4.35
C SER A 240 -11.81 32.17 -3.66
N GLY A 241 -11.85 32.76 -2.45
CA GLY A 241 -13.04 32.96 -1.64
C GLY A 241 -14.27 33.26 -2.50
N ILE A 242 -15.25 32.34 -2.46
CA ILE A 242 -16.60 32.51 -3.01
C ILE A 242 -16.67 32.96 -4.49
N ARG A 243 -16.00 32.25 -5.43
CA ARG A 243 -16.52 32.27 -6.82
C ARG A 243 -17.80 31.45 -6.91
N VAL A 244 -18.93 32.07 -7.22
CA VAL A 244 -20.25 31.45 -7.44
C VAL A 244 -20.14 30.43 -8.59
N GLY A 245 -19.81 29.20 -8.25
CA GLY A 245 -19.60 28.11 -9.20
C GLY A 245 -20.00 26.81 -8.53
N SER A 246 -20.97 26.12 -9.14
CA SER A 246 -21.73 24.95 -8.66
C SER A 246 -21.19 24.30 -7.38
N SER A 247 -21.91 24.52 -6.28
CA SER A 247 -21.64 23.97 -4.94
C SER A 247 -21.30 22.46 -4.95
N LYS A 248 -21.90 21.69 -5.87
CA LYS A 248 -21.63 20.24 -6.04
C LYS A 248 -20.21 19.93 -6.50
N ARG A 249 -19.64 20.69 -7.45
CA ARG A 249 -18.27 20.46 -7.96
C ARG A 249 -17.23 20.75 -6.89
N LYS A 250 -17.36 21.89 -6.18
CA LYS A 250 -16.49 22.24 -5.04
C LYS A 250 -16.53 21.21 -3.91
N LYS A 251 -17.70 20.65 -3.62
CA LYS A 251 -17.87 19.59 -2.60
C LYS A 251 -17.14 18.31 -3.00
N SER A 252 -17.21 17.91 -4.27
CA SER A 252 -16.49 16.72 -4.77
C SER A 252 -14.96 16.91 -4.76
N GLU A 253 -14.46 18.09 -5.13
CA GLU A 253 -13.02 18.37 -5.14
C GLU A 253 -12.44 18.43 -3.72
N LYS A 254 -13.11 19.12 -2.78
CA LYS A 254 -12.73 19.12 -1.35
C LYS A 254 -12.71 17.71 -0.75
N LYS A 255 -13.66 16.86 -1.14
CA LYS A 255 -13.74 15.48 -0.68
C LYS A 255 -12.53 14.66 -1.14
N VAL A 256 -12.14 14.75 -2.42
CA VAL A 256 -10.96 14.04 -2.91
C VAL A 256 -9.67 14.61 -2.30
N THR A 257 -9.56 15.93 -2.13
CA THR A 257 -8.42 16.54 -1.43
C THR A 257 -8.30 16.02 0.00
N ARG A 258 -9.41 16.03 0.78
CA ARG A 258 -9.46 15.46 2.14
C ARG A 258 -9.06 13.99 2.14
N MET A 259 -9.55 13.20 1.18
CA MET A 259 -9.22 11.78 1.06
C MET A 259 -7.72 11.58 0.87
N VAL A 260 -7.10 12.25 -0.11
CA VAL A 260 -5.66 12.10 -0.37
C VAL A 260 -4.84 12.66 0.81
N SER A 261 -5.29 13.71 1.50
CA SER A 261 -4.61 14.18 2.72
C SER A 261 -4.60 13.14 3.85
N ILE A 262 -5.71 12.41 4.04
CA ILE A 262 -5.78 11.33 5.03
C ILE A 262 -4.85 10.19 4.64
N VAL A 263 -4.82 9.80 3.36
CA VAL A 263 -3.91 8.75 2.87
C VAL A 263 -2.44 9.14 3.10
N VAL A 264 -2.07 10.40 2.86
CA VAL A 264 -0.73 10.92 3.15
C VAL A 264 -0.42 10.88 4.64
N ALA A 265 -1.36 11.28 5.50
CA ALA A 265 -1.16 11.26 6.94
C ALA A 265 -0.93 9.83 7.46
N VAL A 266 -1.67 8.85 6.94
CA VAL A 266 -1.47 7.43 7.26
C VAL A 266 -0.11 6.94 6.77
N PHE A 267 0.29 7.30 5.55
CA PHE A 267 1.62 6.96 5.04
C PHE A 267 2.73 7.47 5.95
N ILE A 268 2.66 8.74 6.38
CA ILE A 268 3.64 9.32 7.31
C ILE A 268 3.65 8.55 8.63
N PHE A 269 2.47 8.29 9.20
CA PHE A 269 2.35 7.54 10.45
C PHE A 269 2.98 6.14 10.35
N CYS A 270 2.77 5.45 9.22
CA CYS A 270 3.28 4.10 9.01
C CYS A 270 4.78 4.05 8.71
N TRP A 271 5.29 4.98 7.92
CA TRP A 271 6.67 4.91 7.39
C TRP A 271 7.67 5.79 8.11
N LEU A 272 7.26 6.93 8.69
CA LEU A 272 8.20 7.83 9.38
C LEU A 272 8.97 7.13 10.51
N PRO A 273 8.34 6.32 11.39
CA PRO A 273 9.08 5.63 12.43
C PRO A 273 10.16 4.71 11.87
N PHE A 274 9.86 4.02 10.76
CA PHE A 274 10.80 3.11 10.09
C PHE A 274 12.02 3.84 9.56
N TYR A 275 11.81 4.97 8.88
CA TYR A 275 12.92 5.77 8.39
C TYR A 275 13.73 6.43 9.50
N ILE A 276 13.09 6.94 10.55
CA ILE A 276 13.81 7.50 11.71
C ILE A 276 14.70 6.45 12.34
N PHE A 277 14.17 5.24 12.54
CA PHE A 277 14.93 4.13 13.11
C PHE A 277 16.13 3.77 12.24
N ASN A 278 15.93 3.61 10.94
CA ASN A 278 17.00 3.26 10.00
C ASN A 278 18.09 4.35 9.94
N VAL A 279 17.71 5.63 9.90
CA VAL A 279 18.67 6.74 9.88
C VAL A 279 19.40 6.88 11.23
N SER A 280 18.73 6.69 12.36
CA SER A 280 19.39 6.73 13.66
C SER A 280 20.42 5.61 13.79
N SER A 281 20.12 4.43 13.25
CA SER A 281 21.02 3.26 13.30
C SER A 281 22.40 3.49 12.66
N VAL A 282 22.49 4.40 11.69
CA VAL A 282 23.75 4.76 11.01
C VAL A 282 24.37 6.05 11.55
N SER A 283 23.60 6.83 12.32
CA SER A 283 24.02 8.15 12.81
C SER A 283 24.57 8.11 14.24
N VAL A 284 24.14 7.14 15.04
CA VAL A 284 24.56 6.98 16.44
C VAL A 284 24.87 5.52 16.73
N MET A 285 25.82 5.27 17.64
CA MET A 285 26.03 3.91 18.15
C MET A 285 24.85 3.53 19.04
N ILE A 286 23.97 2.67 18.53
CA ILE A 286 22.83 2.18 19.29
C ILE A 286 23.20 0.86 19.96
N VAL A 287 23.09 0.81 21.29
CA VAL A 287 23.31 -0.42 22.04
C VAL A 287 22.12 -1.37 21.83
N PRO A 288 22.35 -2.61 21.38
CA PRO A 288 21.25 -3.55 21.16
C PRO A 288 20.58 -3.94 22.50
N THR A 289 19.31 -3.63 22.68
CA THR A 289 18.48 -4.08 23.82
C THR A 289 17.22 -4.81 23.34
N PRO A 290 16.64 -5.74 24.13
CA PRO A 290 15.40 -6.43 23.77
C PRO A 290 14.22 -5.48 23.52
N VAL A 291 14.17 -4.34 24.24
CA VAL A 291 13.17 -3.29 24.04
C VAL A 291 13.31 -2.69 22.65
N LEU A 292 14.54 -2.35 22.25
CA LEU A 292 14.82 -1.76 20.96
C LEU A 292 14.53 -2.73 19.80
N LYS A 293 14.78 -4.04 20.00
CA LYS A 293 14.33 -5.10 19.08
C LYS A 293 12.82 -5.07 18.89
N GLY A 294 12.06 -5.11 19.98
CA GLY A 294 10.60 -5.05 19.92
C GLY A 294 10.07 -3.77 19.26
N MET A 295 10.74 -2.63 19.50
CA MET A 295 10.40 -1.38 18.81
C MET A 295 10.66 -1.44 17.31
N PHE A 296 11.79 -2.02 16.88
CA PHE A 296 12.09 -2.21 15.47
C PHE A 296 11.05 -3.14 14.81
N ASP A 297 10.79 -4.30 15.41
CA ASP A 297 9.80 -5.27 14.93
C ASP A 297 8.41 -4.62 14.80
N PHE A 298 8.00 -3.82 15.78
CA PHE A 298 6.74 -3.07 15.73
C PHE A 298 6.71 -2.04 14.59
N VAL A 299 7.79 -1.29 14.41
CA VAL A 299 7.89 -0.27 13.36
C VAL A 299 7.89 -0.89 11.96
N VAL A 300 8.51 -2.07 11.81
CA VAL A 300 8.46 -2.87 10.58
C VAL A 300 7.02 -3.31 10.30
N VAL A 301 6.34 -3.95 11.25
CA VAL A 301 4.90 -4.30 11.14
C VAL A 301 4.06 -3.09 10.73
N LEU A 302 4.30 -1.95 11.37
CA LEU A 302 3.56 -0.73 11.13
C LEU A 302 3.72 -0.22 9.69
N SER A 303 4.89 -0.41 9.09
CA SER A 303 5.12 -0.12 7.67
C SER A 303 4.29 -1.03 6.75
N TYR A 304 4.17 -2.33 7.06
CA TYR A 304 3.30 -3.26 6.32
C TYR A 304 1.81 -2.91 6.45
N ALA A 305 1.40 -2.45 7.63
CA ALA A 305 0.02 -2.02 7.88
C ALA A 305 -0.44 -0.85 6.99
N ASN A 306 0.48 -0.08 6.39
CA ASN A 306 0.17 0.96 5.40
C ASN A 306 -0.69 0.43 4.25
N SER A 307 -0.34 -0.73 3.71
CA SER A 307 -1.04 -1.35 2.59
C SER A 307 -2.45 -1.86 2.97
N CYS A 308 -2.70 -2.12 4.26
CA CYS A 308 -4.04 -2.44 4.78
C CYS A 308 -4.93 -1.19 4.91
N ALA A 309 -4.34 -0.02 5.11
CA ALA A 309 -5.09 1.21 5.29
C ALA A 309 -5.73 1.71 3.99
N ASN A 310 -5.12 1.45 2.83
CA ASN A 310 -5.59 1.93 1.54
C ASN A 310 -7.05 1.52 1.23
N PRO A 311 -7.43 0.22 1.29
CA PRO A 311 -8.81 -0.22 1.13
C PRO A 311 -9.81 0.42 2.12
N ILE A 312 -9.42 0.53 3.39
CA ILE A 312 -10.24 1.13 4.46
C ILE A 312 -10.55 2.58 4.11
N LEU A 313 -9.51 3.35 3.77
CA LEU A 313 -9.65 4.75 3.39
C LEU A 313 -10.55 4.91 2.17
N TYR A 314 -10.47 4.00 1.19
CA TYR A 314 -11.31 4.06 -0.01
C TYR A 314 -12.78 3.71 0.27
N ALA A 315 -13.03 2.69 1.09
CA ALA A 315 -14.37 2.27 1.49
C ALA A 315 -15.11 3.37 2.28
N PHE A 316 -14.41 4.10 3.16
CA PHE A 316 -15.02 5.15 3.98
C PHE A 316 -15.08 6.52 3.30
N LEU A 317 -14.11 6.86 2.44
CA LEU A 317 -13.95 8.22 1.92
C LEU A 317 -14.42 8.40 0.47
N SER A 318 -14.68 7.33 -0.30
CA SER A 318 -15.19 7.45 -1.67
C SER A 318 -16.65 6.99 -1.79
N ASP A 319 -17.55 7.89 -2.20
CA ASP A 319 -18.99 7.57 -2.34
C ASP A 319 -19.24 6.46 -3.36
N ASN A 320 -18.42 6.40 -4.41
CA ASN A 320 -18.52 5.38 -5.46
C ASN A 320 -18.12 4.00 -4.91
N PHE A 321 -17.08 3.94 -4.06
CA PHE A 321 -16.67 2.71 -3.41
C PHE A 321 -17.65 2.32 -2.31
N LYS A 322 -18.12 3.27 -1.49
CA LYS A 322 -19.13 3.00 -0.46
C LYS A 322 -20.40 2.39 -1.05
N LYS A 323 -20.93 2.97 -2.14
CA LYS A 323 -22.12 2.42 -2.82
C LYS A 323 -21.85 1.05 -3.45
N SER A 324 -20.69 0.85 -4.07
CA SER A 324 -20.35 -0.44 -4.68
C SER A 324 -20.10 -1.52 -3.63
N PHE A 325 -19.44 -1.19 -2.53
CA PHE A 325 -19.20 -2.06 -1.38
C PHE A 325 -20.51 -2.45 -0.68
N GLN A 326 -21.42 -1.47 -0.51
CA GLN A 326 -22.78 -1.74 -0.06
C GLN A 326 -23.52 -2.67 -1.01
N ASN A 327 -23.42 -2.47 -2.32
CA ASN A 327 -24.07 -3.38 -3.27
C ASN A 327 -23.50 -4.81 -3.21
N VAL A 328 -22.18 -4.98 -3.02
CA VAL A 328 -21.56 -6.31 -2.86
C VAL A 328 -22.00 -6.97 -1.55
N LEU A 329 -21.95 -6.24 -0.43
CA LEU A 329 -22.40 -6.75 0.88
C LEU A 329 -23.91 -6.97 0.96
N CYS A 330 -24.71 -6.16 0.28
CA CYS A 330 -26.17 -6.32 0.20
C CYS A 330 -26.58 -7.41 -0.80
N LEU A 331 -25.82 -7.66 -1.88
CA LEU A 331 -26.06 -8.80 -2.77
C LEU A 331 -25.84 -10.14 -2.05
N VAL A 332 -24.90 -10.21 -1.10
CA VAL A 332 -24.77 -11.37 -0.20
C VAL A 332 -26.02 -11.58 0.66
N LYS A 333 -26.83 -10.53 0.89
CA LYS A 333 -28.10 -10.60 1.64
C LYS A 333 -29.33 -10.85 0.74
N VAL A 334 -29.21 -10.68 -0.58
CA VAL A 334 -30.34 -10.75 -1.55
C VAL A 334 -30.36 -12.06 -2.35
N SER A 335 -29.37 -12.96 -2.19
CA SER A 335 -29.42 -14.30 -2.81
C SER A 335 -30.53 -15.22 -2.26
N GLY A 336 -31.41 -14.73 -1.37
CA GLY A 336 -32.61 -15.43 -0.87
C GLY A 336 -33.96 -14.82 -1.26
N MET A 337 -33.99 -13.75 -2.08
CA MET A 337 -35.24 -13.06 -2.48
C MET A 337 -35.47 -12.94 -4.00
N ASP A 338 -34.53 -13.40 -4.83
CA ASP A 338 -34.59 -13.26 -6.30
C ASP A 338 -35.62 -14.19 -7.00
N GLU A 339 -36.28 -15.11 -6.29
CA GLU A 339 -37.35 -15.92 -6.88
C GLU A 339 -38.73 -15.27 -6.86
N ALA A 340 -38.99 -14.30 -5.97
CA ALA A 340 -40.32 -13.68 -5.85
C ALA A 340 -40.58 -12.54 -6.87
N ASP A 341 -39.53 -11.83 -7.30
CA ASP A 341 -39.65 -10.65 -8.17
C ASP A 341 -39.67 -11.01 -9.68
N ARG A 342 -39.35 -12.27 -10.00
CA ARG A 342 -39.34 -12.77 -11.39
C ARG A 342 -40.73 -13.20 -11.88
N SER A 343 -41.67 -13.42 -10.97
CA SER A 343 -43.08 -13.71 -11.28
C SER A 343 -43.88 -12.45 -11.60
N ASP A 344 -43.66 -11.34 -10.89
CA ASP A 344 -44.46 -10.12 -11.04
C ASP A 344 -44.13 -9.37 -12.35
N SER A 345 -42.85 -9.36 -12.74
CA SER A 345 -42.39 -8.72 -13.99
C SER A 345 -42.85 -9.42 -15.27
N LYS A 346 -43.26 -10.69 -15.22
CA LYS A 346 -43.86 -11.39 -16.37
C LYS A 346 -45.33 -11.03 -16.57
N GLN A 347 -46.05 -10.78 -15.48
CA GLN A 347 -47.48 -10.47 -15.55
C GLN A 347 -47.71 -9.05 -16.09
N ASP A 348 -46.87 -8.10 -15.68
CA ASP A 348 -46.97 -6.69 -16.08
C ASP A 348 -46.57 -6.46 -17.56
N LYS A 349 -45.61 -7.24 -18.08
CA LYS A 349 -45.26 -7.22 -19.52
C LYS A 349 -46.34 -7.81 -20.42
N SER A 350 -47.13 -8.77 -19.94
CA SER A 350 -48.23 -9.33 -20.74
C SER A 350 -49.37 -8.32 -20.90
N ARG A 351 -49.71 -7.59 -19.83
CA ARG A 351 -50.76 -6.57 -19.83
C ARG A 351 -50.43 -5.37 -20.71
N LEU A 352 -49.16 -4.93 -20.70
CA LEU A 352 -48.71 -3.79 -21.50
C LEU A 352 -48.72 -4.09 -23.02
N ASN A 353 -48.44 -5.34 -23.39
CA ASN A 353 -48.50 -5.76 -24.80
C ASN A 353 -49.94 -5.84 -25.32
N GLU A 354 -50.90 -6.33 -24.51
CA GLU A 354 -52.33 -6.34 -24.85
C GLU A 354 -52.90 -4.91 -25.02
N THR A 355 -52.44 -3.95 -24.22
CA THR A 355 -52.92 -2.57 -24.34
C THR A 355 -52.40 -1.89 -25.61
N THR A 356 -51.17 -2.24 -26.03
CA THR A 356 -50.53 -1.66 -27.22
C THR A 356 -51.10 -2.22 -28.53
N GLU A 357 -51.55 -3.47 -28.54
CA GLU A 357 -52.24 -4.07 -29.70
C GLU A 357 -53.65 -3.49 -29.89
N THR A 358 -54.43 -3.37 -28.82
CA THR A 358 -55.78 -2.78 -28.86
C THR A 358 -55.77 -1.32 -29.34
N GLN A 359 -54.71 -0.57 -29.02
CA GLN A 359 -54.57 0.83 -29.44
C GLN A 359 -54.13 0.98 -30.90
N ARG A 360 -53.44 -0.02 -31.48
CA ARG A 360 -53.09 -0.04 -32.91
C ARG A 360 -54.24 -0.44 -33.82
N THR A 361 -55.13 -1.33 -33.36
CA THR A 361 -56.33 -1.71 -34.12
C THR A 361 -57.35 -0.59 -34.21
N LEU A 362 -57.49 0.24 -33.16
CA LEU A 362 -58.36 1.42 -33.19
C LEU A 362 -57.83 2.52 -34.14
N LEU A 363 -56.52 2.77 -34.14
CA LEU A 363 -55.92 3.79 -35.03
C LEU A 363 -56.01 3.45 -36.52
N ASN A 364 -56.02 2.15 -36.87
CA ASN A 364 -56.17 1.70 -38.24
C ASN A 364 -57.63 1.66 -38.71
N GLY A 365 -58.60 1.58 -37.79
CA GLY A 365 -60.03 1.64 -38.11
C GLY A 365 -60.51 3.04 -38.50
N ASP A 366 -59.97 4.08 -37.86
CA ASP A 366 -60.36 5.48 -38.11
C ASP A 366 -59.82 6.05 -39.44
N LEU A 367 -58.84 5.38 -40.07
CA LEU A 367 -58.29 5.82 -41.36
C LEU A 367 -59.08 5.30 -42.57
N GLN A 368 -60.00 4.35 -42.38
CA GLN A 368 -60.78 3.72 -43.46
C GLN A 368 -62.18 4.32 -43.67
N THR A 369 -62.62 5.26 -42.83
CA THR A 369 -63.96 5.90 -42.91
C THR A 369 -63.95 7.32 -43.48
N SER A 370 -62.82 7.79 -44.03
CA SER A 370 -62.68 9.17 -44.57
C SER A 370 -62.31 9.23 -46.07
N ILE A 371 -62.92 8.39 -46.90
CA ILE A 371 -62.99 8.57 -48.37
C ILE A 371 -64.42 8.39 -48.83
#